data_AF-A0A967XWK2-F1
#
_entry.id   AF-A0A967XWK2-F1
#
_cell.length_a   1.000
_cell.length_b   1.000
_cell.length_c   1.000
_cell.angle_alpha   90.00
_cell.angle_beta   90.00
_cell.angle_gamma   90.00
#
_symmetry.space_group_name_H-M   'P 1'
#
loop_
_entity.id
_entity.type
_entity.pdbx_description
1 polymer ?
#
loop_
_entity_poly.entity_id
_entity_poly.type
_entity_poly.pdbx_seq_one_letter_code
_entity_poly.pdbx_strand_id
1 'polypeptide(L)'
;LAQIPAGQLRDRLLFRLLFEMGLRISEALALHVEDIDLRLDDEHITVMGKGGKRRTVLLDDSRLVSLMHRYLRQTGYKHGYL
;
A
#
# COMPACT_ATOMS: atom_id res chain seq x y z
N LEU A 1 -12.02 5.61 -7.96
CA LEU A 1 -11.57 4.34 -8.58
C LEU A 1 -12.28 3.95 -9.88
N ALA A 2 -13.58 4.24 -10.06
CA ALA A 2 -14.32 3.83 -11.27
C ALA A 2 -13.74 4.38 -12.59
N GLN A 3 -13.00 5.48 -12.53
CA GLN A 3 -12.36 6.13 -13.68
C GLN A 3 -10.92 5.64 -13.95
N ILE A 4 -10.34 4.83 -13.06
CA ILE A 4 -8.99 4.26 -13.26
C ILE A 4 -9.18 2.84 -13.84
N PRO A 5 -8.65 2.55 -15.04
CA PRO A 5 -8.79 1.25 -15.67
C PRO A 5 -8.38 0.10 -14.73
N ALA A 6 -9.12 -1.01 -14.77
CA ALA A 6 -8.91 -2.13 -13.84
C ALA A 6 -7.50 -2.76 -13.93
N GLY A 7 -6.82 -2.61 -15.07
CA GLY A 7 -5.44 -3.07 -15.26
C GLY A 7 -4.36 -2.14 -14.70
N GLN A 8 -4.68 -0.89 -14.37
CA GLN A 8 -3.74 0.07 -13.78
C GLN A 8 -3.67 -0.12 -12.26
N LEU A 9 -3.13 -1.26 -11.83
CA LEU A 9 -3.13 -1.66 -10.43
C LEU A 9 -2.38 -0.69 -9.52
N ARG A 10 -1.21 -0.20 -9.95
CA ARG A 10 -0.40 0.76 -9.18
C ARG A 10 -1.20 2.00 -8.82
N ASP A 11 -1.82 2.62 -9.81
CA ASP A 11 -2.54 3.88 -9.62
C ASP A 11 -3.78 3.64 -8.73
N ARG A 12 -4.51 2.53 -8.95
CA ARG A 12 -5.63 2.15 -8.06
C ARG A 12 -5.19 1.96 -6.62
N LEU A 13 -4.04 1.31 -6.40
CA LEU A 13 -3.48 1.06 -5.08
C LEU A 13 -3.05 2.37 -4.42
N LEU A 14 -2.30 3.22 -5.14
CA LEU A 14 -1.87 4.53 -4.68
C LEU A 14 -3.07 5.37 -4.21
N PHE A 15 -4.11 5.47 -5.04
CA PHE A 15 -5.31 6.23 -4.66
C PHE A 15 -6.00 5.65 -3.42
N ARG A 16 -6.06 4.33 -3.24
CA ARG A 16 -6.59 3.75 -2.00
C ARG A 16 -5.73 4.07 -0.79
N LEU A 17 -4.41 3.96 -0.89
CA LEU A 17 -3.49 4.30 0.20
C LEU A 17 -3.63 5.77 0.64
N LEU A 18 -3.83 6.69 -0.32
CA LEU A 18 -4.03 8.11 0.00
C LEU A 18 -5.39 8.37 0.64
N PHE A 19 -6.47 7.85 0.05
CA PHE A 19 -7.83 8.24 0.43
C PHE A 19 -8.44 7.36 1.53
N GLU A 20 -8.17 6.05 1.53
CA GLU A 20 -8.70 5.11 2.53
C GLU A 20 -7.78 5.05 3.75
N MET A 21 -6.45 5.07 3.54
CA MET A 21 -5.47 4.93 4.62
C MET A 21 -4.88 6.24 5.13
N GLY A 22 -5.19 7.37 4.49
CA GLY A 22 -4.72 8.70 4.92
C GLY A 22 -3.21 8.88 4.85
N LEU A 23 -2.51 8.13 3.99
CA LEU A 23 -1.09 8.35 3.74
C LEU A 23 -0.90 9.70 3.04
N ARG A 24 0.18 10.40 3.41
CA ARG A 24 0.63 11.54 2.60
C ARG A 24 1.21 11.02 1.29
N ILE A 25 1.14 11.83 0.23
CA ILE A 25 1.69 11.44 -1.08
C ILE A 25 3.16 11.01 -1.00
N SER A 26 3.98 11.72 -0.22
CA SER A 26 5.39 11.37 -0.01
C SER A 26 5.57 10.05 0.74
N GLU A 27 4.67 9.72 1.67
CA GLU A 27 4.72 8.46 2.42
C GLU A 27 4.35 7.28 1.51
N ALA A 28 3.30 7.44 0.69
CA ALA A 28 2.87 6.40 -0.24
C ALA A 28 3.91 6.13 -1.35
N LEU A 29 4.57 7.18 -1.87
CA LEU A 29 5.61 7.04 -2.89
C LEU A 29 6.94 6.50 -2.34
N ALA A 30 7.19 6.68 -1.04
CA ALA A 30 8.39 6.15 -0.37
C ALA A 30 8.17 4.75 0.21
N LEU A 31 6.99 4.15 0.01
CA LEU A 31 6.67 2.87 0.61
C LEU A 31 7.46 1.75 -0.06
N HIS A 32 8.14 0.97 0.77
CA HIS A 32 8.87 -0.20 0.34
C HIS A 32 8.05 -1.48 0.51
N VAL A 33 8.32 -2.52 -0.29
CA VAL A 33 7.66 -3.84 -0.13
C VAL A 33 7.90 -4.39 1.28
N GLU A 34 9.07 -4.11 1.84
CA GLU A 34 9.51 -4.50 3.18
C GLU A 34 8.73 -3.80 4.30
N ASP A 35 8.03 -2.71 4.00
CA ASP A 35 7.19 -1.98 4.96
C ASP A 35 5.76 -2.57 5.05
N ILE A 36 5.44 -3.56 4.21
CA ILE A 36 4.09 -4.12 4.06
C ILE A 36 4.04 -5.52 4.67
N ASP A 37 3.21 -5.69 5.70
CA ASP A 37 2.85 -6.98 6.25
C ASP A 37 1.44 -7.35 5.79
N LEU A 38 1.30 -8.52 5.16
CA LEU A 38 0.02 -9.06 4.67
C LEU A 38 -0.28 -10.43 5.29
N ARG A 39 0.28 -10.72 6.46
CA ARG A 39 -0.10 -11.91 7.22
C ARG A 39 -1.56 -11.79 7.63
N LEU A 40 -2.31 -12.89 7.49
CA LEU A 40 -3.72 -12.95 7.86
C LEU A 40 -3.90 -12.51 9.31
N ASP A 41 -4.89 -11.65 9.55
CA ASP A 41 -5.25 -11.08 10.85
C ASP A 41 -4.21 -10.10 11.44
N ASP A 42 -3.19 -9.71 10.68
CA ASP A 42 -2.15 -8.73 11.05
C ASP A 42 -1.70 -7.89 9.84
N GLU A 43 -2.61 -7.60 8.91
CA GLU A 43 -2.29 -6.82 7.72
C GLU A 43 -2.05 -5.35 8.07
N HIS A 44 -0.84 -4.87 7.84
CA HIS A 44 -0.47 -3.50 8.16
C HIS A 44 0.67 -2.96 7.31
N ILE A 45 0.79 -1.64 7.28
CA ILE A 45 1.88 -0.91 6.64
C ILE A 45 2.62 -0.09 7.67
N THR A 46 3.95 -0.15 7.67
CA THR A 46 4.79 0.76 8.43
C THR A 46 5.15 1.97 7.58
N VAL A 47 4.80 3.17 8.01
CA VAL A 47 5.13 4.40 7.28
C VAL A 47 6.04 5.30 8.09
N MET A 48 6.97 5.96 7.41
CA MET A 48 7.86 6.96 8.02
C MET A 48 7.21 8.34 7.99
N GLY A 49 6.78 8.80 9.16
CA GLY A 49 6.21 10.12 9.35
C GLY A 49 7.26 11.21 9.56
N LYS A 50 6.77 12.45 9.74
CA LYS A 50 7.60 13.62 10.01
C LYS A 50 8.50 13.41 11.23
N GLY A 51 9.77 13.79 11.09
CA GLY A 51 10.78 13.65 12.15
C GLY A 51 11.35 12.24 12.31
N GLY A 52 11.18 11.38 11.29
CA GLY A 52 11.73 10.02 11.29
C GLY A 52 10.98 9.03 12.18
N LYS A 53 9.80 9.41 12.68
CA LYS A 53 8.98 8.53 13.51
C LYS A 53 8.21 7.54 12.63
N ARG A 54 8.26 6.26 12.97
CA ARG A 54 7.45 5.23 12.31
C ARG A 54 6.07 5.17 12.95
N ARG A 55 5.05 4.92 12.13
CA ARG A 55 3.71 4.55 12.59
C ARG A 55 3.20 3.37 11.79
N THR A 56 2.38 2.55 12.42
CA THR A 56 1.68 1.44 11.77
C THR A 56 0.31 1.88 11.32
N VAL A 57 -0.08 1.45 10.14
CA VAL A 57 -1.38 1.70 9.51
C VAL A 57 -2.01 0.35 9.20
N LEU A 58 -3.09 0.00 9.89
CA LEU A 58 -3.78 -1.30 9.75
C LEU A 58 -4.59 -1.34 8.45
N LEU A 59 -4.60 -2.47 7.76
CA LEU A 59 -5.27 -2.65 6.47
C LEU A 59 -6.57 -3.45 6.62
N ASP A 60 -7.61 -2.81 7.15
CA ASP A 60 -8.86 -3.51 7.51
C ASP A 60 -9.76 -3.83 6.29
N ASP A 61 -9.53 -3.22 5.11
CA ASP A 61 -10.28 -3.53 3.89
C ASP A 61 -9.64 -4.71 3.13
N SER A 62 -10.29 -5.88 3.20
CA SER A 62 -9.89 -7.09 2.46
C SER A 62 -9.77 -6.89 0.95
N ARG A 63 -10.47 -5.91 0.36
CA ARG A 63 -10.35 -5.55 -1.06
C ARG A 63 -9.06 -4.81 -1.37
N LEU A 64 -8.59 -3.97 -0.44
CA LEU A 64 -7.29 -3.31 -0.54
C LEU A 64 -6.16 -4.33 -0.40
N VAL A 65 -6.25 -5.22 0.60
CA VAL A 65 -5.30 -6.32 0.80
C VAL A 65 -5.23 -7.22 -0.45
N SER A 66 -6.38 -7.60 -1.00
CA SER A 66 -6.45 -8.39 -2.25
C SER A 66 -5.84 -7.65 -3.45
N LEU A 67 -6.03 -6.33 -3.55
CA LEU A 67 -5.44 -5.50 -4.60
C LEU A 67 -3.91 -5.44 -4.45
N MET A 68 -3.41 -5.34 -3.22
CA MET A 68 -1.99 -5.35 -2.87
C MET A 68 -1.33 -6.66 -3.29
N HIS A 69 -1.92 -7.80 -2.90
CA HIS A 69 -1.44 -9.12 -3.33
C HIS A 69 -1.42 -9.25 -4.85
N ARG A 70 -2.47 -8.79 -5.53
CA ARG A 70 -2.52 -8.83 -7.00
C ARG A 70 -1.42 -7.97 -7.63
N TYR A 71 -1.17 -6.79 -7.06
CA TYR A 71 -0.13 -5.88 -7.53
C TYR A 71 1.26 -6.51 -7.40
N LEU A 72 1.62 -6.97 -6.20
CA LEU A 72 2.92 -7.60 -5.90
C LEU A 72 3.15 -8.86 -6.75
N ARG A 73 2.11 -9.67 -6.94
CA ARG A 73 2.19 -10.86 -7.80
C ARG A 73 2.43 -10.51 -9.27
N GLN A 74 1.85 -9.41 -9.76
CA GLN A 74 1.99 -8.99 -11.15
C GLN A 74 3.35 -8.34 -11.43
N THR A 75 3.88 -7.56 -10.49
CA THR A 75 5.20 -6.90 -10.66
C THR A 75 6.36 -7.83 -10.35
N GLY A 76 6.14 -8.85 -9.51
CA GLY A 76 7.20 -9.74 -9.03
C GLY A 76 8.17 -9.04 -8.09
N TYR A 77 7.82 -7.86 -7.56
CA TYR A 77 8.65 -7.15 -6.61
C TYR A 77 8.80 -7.97 -5.33
N LYS A 78 10.07 -8.18 -4.96
CA LYS A 78 10.44 -8.80 -3.68
C LYS A 78 11.09 -7.80 -2.73
N HIS A 79 11.60 -6.70 -3.27
CA HIS A 79 12.30 -5.62 -2.57
C HIS A 79 12.12 -4.31 -3.36
N GLY A 80 12.24 -3.16 -2.67
CA GLY A 80 12.24 -1.84 -3.31
C GLY A 80 10.91 -1.09 -3.23
N TYR A 81 10.83 0.05 -3.93
CA TYR A 81 9.65 0.92 -3.92
C TYR A 81 8.45 0.28 -4.60
N LEU A 82 7.27 0.53 -4.03
CA LEU A 82 5.98 0.12 -4.55
C LEU A 82 5.61 0.84 -5.86
#